data_AF-A0A6M4IZZ6-F1
#
_entry.id   AF-A0A6M4IZZ6-F1
#
_cell.length_a   1.000
_cell.length_b   1.000
_cell.length_c   1.000
_cell.angle_alpha   90.00
_cell.angle_beta   90.00
_cell.angle_gamma   90.00
#
_symmetry.space_group_name_H-M   'P 1'
#
loop_
_entity.id
_entity.type
_entity.pdbx_description
1 polymer ?
#
loop_
_entity_poly.entity_id
_entity_poly.type
_entity_poly.pdbx_seq_one_letter_code
_entity_poly.pdbx_strand_id
1 'polypeptide(L)'
;MPTPAFWRRWHRWIGAPAALFLAFASVTGVIVAGTEFFGEDEAVREANRTLVSAVHTDSPPDAWMGAINAAMASAAKEAPGAPIDKIAIELKGQAPVITMYLGTKTGGEDRRLLFDARTGKFTRSDGYADKAFINRVHSGEVFGDGGLVASMVWGVALLALTVSGFTLYWRLAGANRQGRTGLQRWFF
;
A
#
# COMPACT_ATOMS: atom_id res chain seq x y z
N MET A 1 29.38 14.08 31.33
CA MET A 1 28.59 13.01 30.69
C MET A 1 27.14 13.15 31.10
N PRO A 2 26.15 12.93 30.22
CA PRO A 2 24.74 13.02 30.57
C PRO A 2 24.37 11.97 31.63
N THR A 3 23.58 12.37 32.64
CA THR A 3 23.17 11.52 33.75
C THR A 3 21.91 10.70 33.41
N PRO A 4 21.61 9.61 34.14
CA PRO A 4 20.34 8.90 33.96
C PRO A 4 19.09 9.80 34.12
N ALA A 5 19.16 10.84 34.96
CA ALA A 5 18.09 11.81 35.12
C ALA A 5 17.87 12.67 33.87
N PHE A 6 18.95 13.05 33.17
CA PHE A 6 18.88 13.76 31.89
C PHE A 6 18.13 12.93 30.83
N TRP A 7 18.51 11.65 30.66
CA TRP A 7 17.86 10.76 29.69
C TRP A 7 16.39 10.53 29.99
N ARG A 8 16.02 10.31 31.26
CA ARG A 8 14.61 10.16 31.65
C ARG A 8 13.78 11.38 31.31
N ARG A 9 14.29 12.60 31.56
CA ARG A 9 13.58 13.84 31.23
C ARG A 9 13.30 13.92 29.73
N TRP A 10 14.32 13.77 28.90
CA TRP A 10 14.15 13.85 27.44
C TRP A 10 13.27 12.74 26.89
N HIS A 11 13.40 11.52 27.42
CA HIS A 11 12.53 10.41 27.01
C HIS A 11 11.05 10.70 27.32
N ARG A 12 10.72 11.40 28.41
CA ARG A 12 9.32 11.81 28.67
C ARG A 12 8.85 12.92 27.74
N TRP A 13 9.69 13.94 27.54
CA TRP A 13 9.35 15.10 26.70
C TRP A 13 9.19 14.74 25.22
N ILE A 14 10.05 13.89 24.69
CA ILE A 14 10.00 13.43 23.29
C ILE A 14 9.10 12.21 23.16
N GLY A 15 9.16 11.28 24.12
CA GLY A 15 8.42 10.02 24.06
C GLY A 15 6.91 10.22 24.10
N ALA A 16 6.38 11.21 24.82
CA ALA A 16 4.94 11.48 24.83
C ALA A 16 4.37 11.87 23.45
N PRO A 17 4.90 12.91 22.75
CA PRO A 17 4.45 13.22 21.39
C PRO A 17 4.85 12.12 20.38
N ALA A 18 6.02 11.50 20.53
CA ALA A 18 6.42 10.40 19.66
C ALA A 18 5.49 9.18 19.79
N ALA A 19 4.97 8.88 20.98
CA ALA A 19 4.00 7.81 21.18
C ALA A 19 2.70 8.06 20.40
N LEU A 20 2.19 9.29 20.37
CA LEU A 20 1.01 9.62 19.56
C LEU A 20 1.29 9.42 18.06
N PHE A 21 2.45 9.88 17.58
CA PHE A 21 2.86 9.70 16.20
C PHE A 21 3.07 8.21 15.85
N LEU A 22 3.73 7.44 16.71
CA LEU A 22 3.96 6.01 16.52
C LEU A 22 2.66 5.21 16.57
N ALA A 23 1.71 5.58 17.44
CA ALA A 23 0.37 4.99 17.42
C ALA A 23 -0.32 5.25 16.07
N PHE A 24 -0.30 6.49 15.58
CA PHE A 24 -0.86 6.83 14.27
C PHE A 24 -0.19 6.02 13.15
N ALA A 25 1.15 6.06 13.05
CA ALA A 25 1.91 5.39 12.00
C ALA A 25 1.77 3.86 12.05
N SER A 26 1.71 3.25 13.24
CA SER A 26 1.51 1.81 13.37
C SER A 26 0.11 1.39 12.97
N VAL A 27 -0.93 2.13 13.39
CA VAL A 27 -2.32 1.84 13.00
C VAL A 27 -2.50 1.98 11.49
N THR A 28 -2.03 3.08 10.89
CA THR A 28 -2.13 3.26 9.45
C THR A 28 -1.32 2.23 8.67
N GLY A 29 -0.11 1.88 9.14
CA GLY A 29 0.71 0.82 8.54
C GLY A 29 0.03 -0.55 8.57
N VAL A 30 -0.59 -0.93 9.70
CA VAL A 30 -1.35 -2.20 9.80
C VAL A 30 -2.56 -2.19 8.89
N ILE A 31 -3.30 -1.07 8.81
CA ILE A 31 -4.44 -0.96 7.89
C ILE A 31 -3.98 -1.11 6.44
N VAL A 32 -2.92 -0.41 6.02
CA VAL A 32 -2.39 -0.47 4.65
C VAL A 32 -1.92 -1.89 4.32
N ALA A 33 -1.09 -2.50 5.17
CA ALA A 33 -0.61 -3.86 4.96
C ALA A 33 -1.78 -4.87 4.90
N GLY A 34 -2.81 -4.68 5.74
CA GLY A 34 -4.03 -5.48 5.71
C GLY A 34 -4.81 -5.30 4.41
N THR A 35 -4.95 -4.07 3.89
CA THR A 35 -5.62 -3.83 2.61
C THR A 35 -4.83 -4.35 1.41
N GLU A 36 -3.50 -4.34 1.49
CA GLU A 36 -2.65 -4.92 0.43
C GLU A 36 -2.71 -6.46 0.45
N PHE A 37 -2.76 -7.06 1.64
CA PHE A 37 -2.76 -8.52 1.79
C PHE A 37 -4.15 -9.16 1.70
N PHE A 38 -5.23 -8.45 2.03
CA PHE A 38 -6.61 -8.98 2.00
C PHE A 38 -7.53 -8.19 1.06
N GLY A 39 -6.98 -7.32 0.22
CA GLY A 39 -7.74 -6.45 -0.68
C GLY A 39 -8.37 -7.17 -1.88
N GLU A 40 -9.09 -6.39 -2.69
CA GLU A 40 -9.73 -6.89 -3.92
C GLU A 40 -8.73 -7.55 -4.87
N ASP A 41 -7.53 -6.96 -5.02
CA ASP A 41 -6.48 -7.51 -5.88
C ASP A 41 -6.04 -8.91 -5.42
N GLU A 42 -5.90 -9.13 -4.10
CA GLU A 42 -5.59 -10.46 -3.56
C GLU A 42 -6.75 -11.43 -3.76
N ALA A 43 -7.99 -10.99 -3.52
CA ALA A 43 -9.18 -11.82 -3.70
C ALA A 43 -9.31 -12.27 -5.17
N VAL A 44 -9.03 -11.37 -6.12
CA VAL A 44 -8.99 -11.68 -7.56
C VAL A 44 -7.85 -12.65 -7.86
N ARG A 45 -6.65 -12.43 -7.30
CA ARG A 45 -5.50 -13.32 -7.48
C ARG A 45 -5.80 -14.74 -7.02
N GLU A 46 -6.37 -14.90 -5.83
CA GLU A 46 -6.71 -16.20 -5.25
C GLU A 46 -7.88 -16.86 -5.99
N ALA A 47 -8.92 -16.10 -6.36
CA ALA A 47 -10.03 -16.62 -7.18
C ALA A 47 -9.54 -17.11 -8.56
N ASN A 48 -8.57 -16.41 -9.14
CA ASN A 48 -7.96 -16.79 -10.39
C ASN A 48 -6.91 -17.89 -10.24
N ARG A 49 -6.48 -18.28 -9.04
CA ARG A 49 -5.32 -19.17 -8.82
C ARG A 49 -5.48 -20.55 -9.46
N THR A 50 -6.67 -21.14 -9.37
CA THR A 50 -6.96 -22.48 -9.90
C THR A 50 -7.38 -22.48 -11.36
N LEU A 51 -7.64 -21.31 -11.95
CA LEU A 51 -8.05 -21.19 -13.34
C LEU A 51 -6.88 -21.41 -14.30
N VAL A 52 -7.17 -21.84 -15.51
CA VAL A 52 -6.20 -21.95 -16.61
C VAL A 52 -6.58 -20.95 -17.68
N SER A 53 -5.58 -20.25 -18.23
CA SER A 53 -5.77 -19.36 -19.37
C SER A 53 -6.28 -20.16 -20.57
N ALA A 54 -7.24 -19.62 -21.31
CA ALA A 54 -7.68 -20.19 -22.58
C ALA A 54 -6.66 -19.96 -23.72
N VAL A 55 -5.69 -19.07 -23.51
CA VAL A 55 -4.57 -18.80 -24.41
C VAL A 55 -3.35 -19.56 -23.92
N HIS A 56 -2.74 -20.30 -24.83
CA HIS A 56 -1.55 -21.12 -24.64
C HIS A 56 -0.37 -20.57 -25.48
N THR A 57 0.85 -21.03 -25.19
CA THR A 57 2.05 -20.59 -25.91
C THR A 57 2.09 -21.01 -27.38
N ASP A 58 1.30 -22.02 -27.75
CA ASP A 58 1.08 -22.51 -29.12
C ASP A 58 -0.22 -21.97 -29.74
N SER A 59 -0.96 -21.13 -29.01
CA SER A 59 -2.12 -20.45 -29.58
C SER A 59 -1.68 -19.50 -30.69
N PRO A 60 -2.49 -19.34 -31.74
CA PRO A 60 -2.18 -18.42 -32.82
C PRO A 60 -2.12 -16.97 -32.29
N PRO A 61 -1.29 -16.08 -32.87
CA PRO A 61 -1.07 -14.74 -32.33
C PRO A 61 -2.34 -13.89 -32.19
N ASP A 62 -3.32 -14.12 -33.07
CA ASP A 62 -4.62 -13.44 -33.07
C ASP A 62 -5.45 -13.73 -31.81
N ALA A 63 -5.22 -14.86 -31.13
CA ALA A 63 -5.92 -15.26 -29.91
C ALA A 63 -5.82 -14.24 -28.76
N TRP A 64 -4.81 -13.36 -28.79
CA TRP A 64 -4.64 -12.27 -27.80
C TRP A 64 -4.36 -10.91 -28.45
N MET A 65 -3.74 -10.86 -29.63
CA MET A 65 -3.50 -9.59 -30.35
C MET A 65 -4.79 -8.92 -30.84
N GLY A 66 -5.83 -9.69 -31.18
CA GLY A 66 -7.12 -9.14 -31.60
C GLY A 66 -7.77 -8.29 -30.50
N ALA A 67 -7.69 -8.76 -29.26
CA ALA A 67 -8.21 -8.03 -28.11
C ALA A 67 -7.44 -6.73 -27.82
N ILE A 68 -6.11 -6.75 -27.99
CA ILE A 68 -5.28 -5.53 -27.88
C ILE A 68 -5.71 -4.52 -28.93
N ASN A 69 -5.88 -4.93 -30.18
CA ASN A 69 -6.31 -4.02 -31.25
C ASN A 69 -7.68 -3.40 -30.97
N ALA A 70 -8.63 -4.20 -30.48
CA ALA A 70 -9.95 -3.71 -30.08
C ALA A 70 -9.84 -2.73 -28.90
N ALA A 71 -9.05 -3.05 -27.88
CA ALA A 71 -8.79 -2.18 -26.74
C ALA A 71 -8.11 -0.86 -27.16
N MET A 72 -7.17 -0.91 -28.12
CA MET A 72 -6.52 0.28 -28.68
C MET A 72 -7.52 1.17 -29.41
N ALA A 73 -8.44 0.58 -30.18
CA ALA A 73 -9.50 1.33 -30.86
C ALA A 73 -10.48 1.97 -29.85
N SER A 74 -10.76 1.30 -28.73
CA SER A 74 -11.53 1.89 -27.63
C SER A 74 -10.74 2.97 -26.89
N ALA A 75 -9.47 2.76 -26.59
CA ALA A 75 -8.60 3.74 -25.94
C ALA A 75 -8.47 5.02 -26.77
N ALA A 76 -8.38 4.92 -28.10
CA ALA A 76 -8.34 6.07 -29.00
C ALA A 76 -9.60 6.96 -28.90
N LYS A 77 -10.74 6.39 -28.48
CA LYS A 77 -11.98 7.14 -28.23
C LYS A 77 -12.00 7.78 -26.85
N GLU A 78 -11.53 7.05 -25.83
CA GLU A 78 -11.55 7.49 -24.44
C GLU A 78 -10.45 8.51 -24.10
N ALA A 79 -9.26 8.35 -24.68
CA ALA A 79 -8.08 9.18 -24.43
C ALA A 79 -7.34 9.52 -25.74
N PRO A 80 -7.94 10.35 -26.61
CA PRO A 80 -7.37 10.64 -27.93
C PRO A 80 -6.01 11.34 -27.82
N GLY A 81 -4.98 10.74 -28.43
CA GLY A 81 -3.63 11.30 -28.49
C GLY A 81 -2.86 11.28 -27.16
N ALA A 82 -3.32 10.51 -26.17
CA ALA A 82 -2.55 10.23 -24.96
C ALA A 82 -1.41 9.24 -25.30
N PRO A 83 -0.17 9.49 -24.83
CA PRO A 83 0.91 8.51 -24.95
C PRO A 83 0.61 7.28 -24.09
N ILE A 84 0.98 6.10 -24.59
CA ILE A 84 0.85 4.84 -23.87
C ILE A 84 2.23 4.49 -23.32
N ASP A 85 2.33 4.41 -21.99
CA ASP A 85 3.58 4.09 -21.29
C ASP A 85 3.77 2.58 -21.15
N LYS A 86 2.67 1.85 -20.91
CA LYS A 86 2.69 0.40 -20.69
C LYS A 86 1.34 -0.23 -21.05
N ILE A 87 1.38 -1.46 -21.57
CA ILE A 87 0.20 -2.32 -21.70
C ILE A 87 0.45 -3.57 -20.86
N ALA A 88 -0.47 -3.89 -19.98
CA ALA A 88 -0.49 -5.15 -19.22
C ALA A 88 -1.72 -5.98 -19.62
N ILE A 89 -1.55 -7.29 -19.67
CA ILE A 89 -2.61 -8.22 -20.08
C ILE A 89 -2.67 -9.35 -19.07
N GLU A 90 -3.87 -9.56 -18.52
CA GLU A 90 -4.19 -10.65 -17.63
C GLU A 90 -5.16 -11.59 -18.35
N LEU A 91 -4.62 -12.67 -18.90
CA LEU A 91 -5.37 -13.67 -19.69
C LEU A 91 -6.07 -14.73 -18.81
N LYS A 92 -5.78 -14.72 -17.51
CA LYS A 92 -6.32 -15.67 -16.54
C LYS A 92 -7.58 -15.09 -15.91
N GLY A 93 -8.61 -15.91 -15.74
CA GLY A 93 -9.82 -15.51 -15.00
C GLY A 93 -11.11 -15.56 -15.82
N GLN A 94 -12.24 -15.46 -15.11
CA GLN A 94 -13.55 -15.34 -15.75
C GLN A 94 -13.78 -13.98 -16.41
N ALA A 95 -12.99 -12.96 -16.05
CA ALA A 95 -12.99 -11.64 -16.65
C ALA A 95 -11.53 -11.23 -16.92
N PRO A 96 -10.92 -11.70 -18.02
CA PRO A 96 -9.56 -11.32 -18.37
C PRO A 96 -9.52 -9.83 -18.73
N VAL A 97 -8.43 -9.14 -18.39
CA VAL A 97 -8.34 -7.67 -18.46
C VAL A 97 -7.13 -7.23 -19.26
N ILE A 98 -7.31 -6.19 -20.08
CA ILE A 98 -6.21 -5.40 -20.66
C ILE A 98 -6.17 -4.07 -19.92
N THR A 99 -5.01 -3.70 -19.42
CA THR A 99 -4.78 -2.42 -18.76
C THR A 99 -3.79 -1.60 -19.58
N MET A 100 -4.19 -0.42 -20.00
CA MET A 100 -3.31 0.55 -20.68
C MET A 100 -2.98 1.68 -19.72
N TYR A 101 -1.70 1.83 -19.43
CA TYR A 101 -1.16 2.90 -18.61
C TYR A 101 -0.79 4.07 -19.51
N LEU A 102 -1.38 5.22 -19.25
CA LEU A 102 -1.22 6.42 -20.05
C LEU A 102 -0.32 7.42 -19.33
N GLY A 103 0.54 8.06 -20.13
CA GLY A 103 1.37 9.16 -19.68
C GLY A 103 0.76 10.52 -20.05
N THR A 104 1.38 11.57 -19.54
CA THR A 104 1.10 12.95 -19.99
C THR A 104 1.97 13.30 -21.20
N LYS A 105 1.54 14.28 -22.00
CA LYS A 105 2.33 14.75 -23.18
C LYS A 105 3.70 15.33 -22.82
N THR A 106 3.89 15.74 -21.56
CA THR A 106 5.14 16.34 -21.05
C THR A 106 6.00 15.34 -20.28
N GLY A 107 5.62 14.07 -20.25
CA GLY A 107 6.24 13.05 -19.41
C GLY A 107 5.63 12.99 -18.01
N GLY A 108 5.58 11.78 -17.44
CA GLY A 108 4.89 11.49 -16.18
C GLY A 108 3.56 10.77 -16.40
N GLU A 109 2.98 10.27 -15.32
CA GLU A 109 1.82 9.37 -15.31
C GLU A 109 0.49 10.15 -15.33
N ASP A 110 -0.54 9.65 -16.02
CA ASP A 110 -1.89 10.25 -16.04
C ASP A 110 -2.92 9.30 -15.42
N ARG A 111 -3.32 8.26 -16.17
CA ARG A 111 -4.38 7.34 -15.77
C ARG A 111 -4.12 5.96 -16.37
N ARG A 112 -4.79 4.95 -15.84
CA ARG A 112 -4.86 3.63 -16.47
C ARG A 112 -6.27 3.35 -16.94
N LEU A 113 -6.41 2.85 -18.16
CA LEU A 113 -7.68 2.43 -18.74
C LEU A 113 -7.76 0.90 -18.70
N LEU A 114 -8.88 0.37 -18.19
CA LEU A 114 -9.13 -1.06 -18.12
C LEU A 114 -10.16 -1.46 -19.17
N PHE A 115 -9.88 -2.56 -19.85
CA PHE A 115 -10.71 -3.12 -20.92
C PHE A 115 -10.96 -4.60 -20.69
N ASP A 116 -12.13 -5.08 -21.11
CA ASP A 116 -12.39 -6.51 -21.21
C ASP A 116 -11.47 -7.13 -22.27
N ALA A 117 -10.65 -8.11 -21.90
CA ALA A 117 -9.66 -8.72 -22.79
C ALA A 117 -10.26 -9.71 -23.80
N ARG A 118 -11.56 -9.98 -23.78
CA ARG A 118 -12.24 -10.78 -24.82
C ARG A 118 -12.77 -9.88 -25.92
N THR A 119 -13.30 -8.71 -25.56
CA THR A 119 -13.99 -7.83 -26.51
C THR A 119 -13.25 -6.53 -26.82
N GLY A 120 -12.23 -6.18 -26.02
CA GLY A 120 -11.56 -4.88 -26.06
C GLY A 120 -12.44 -3.72 -25.60
N LYS A 121 -13.57 -3.99 -24.95
CA LYS A 121 -14.53 -2.95 -24.56
C LYS A 121 -13.99 -2.22 -23.34
N PHE A 122 -14.09 -0.89 -23.35
CA PHE A 122 -13.75 -0.07 -22.18
C PHE A 122 -14.63 -0.43 -20.98
N THR A 123 -13.98 -0.60 -19.83
CA THR A 123 -14.62 -0.96 -18.57
C THR A 123 -14.60 0.23 -17.62
N ARG A 124 -13.41 0.75 -17.30
CA ARG A 124 -13.24 1.89 -16.38
C ARG A 124 -11.88 2.56 -16.53
N SER A 125 -11.77 3.76 -15.97
CA SER A 125 -10.53 4.52 -15.85
C SER A 125 -10.19 4.69 -14.38
N ASP A 126 -8.96 4.35 -14.00
CA ASP A 126 -8.44 4.53 -12.64
C ASP A 126 -7.26 5.51 -12.67
N GLY A 127 -6.95 6.12 -11.52
CA GLY A 127 -5.70 6.88 -11.37
C GLY A 127 -4.49 5.96 -11.54
N TYR A 128 -3.44 6.46 -12.20
CA TYR A 128 -2.17 5.77 -12.33
C TYR A 128 -1.08 6.59 -11.65
N ALA A 129 -0.53 6.02 -10.60
CA ALA A 129 0.71 6.48 -10.00
C ALA A 129 1.51 5.23 -9.61
N ASP A 130 2.68 5.00 -10.20
CA ASP A 130 3.54 3.92 -9.73
C ASP A 130 3.95 4.21 -8.28
N LYS A 131 3.92 3.16 -7.45
CA LYS A 131 4.43 3.27 -6.08
C LYS A 131 5.92 3.59 -6.17
N ALA A 132 6.31 4.79 -5.71
CA ALA A 132 7.70 5.17 -5.60
C ALA A 132 8.50 4.05 -4.88
N PHE A 133 9.73 3.79 -5.31
CA PHE A 133 10.55 2.70 -4.76
C PHE A 133 10.62 2.71 -3.23
N ILE A 134 10.72 3.89 -2.62
CA ILE A 134 10.74 4.05 -1.16
C ILE A 134 9.47 3.53 -0.49
N ASN A 135 8.31 3.67 -1.14
CA ASN A 135 7.03 3.16 -0.63
C ASN A 135 7.00 1.63 -0.68
N ARG A 136 7.60 1.03 -1.72
CA ARG A 136 7.73 -0.44 -1.83
C ARG A 136 8.68 -1.01 -0.78
N VAL A 137 9.76 -0.28 -0.46
CA VAL A 137 10.66 -0.66 0.64
C VAL A 137 9.95 -0.53 1.98
N HIS A 138 9.19 0.55 2.19
CA HIS A 138 8.49 0.82 3.45
C HIS A 138 7.35 -0.18 3.71
N SER A 139 6.57 -0.53 2.69
CA SER A 139 5.51 -1.55 2.78
C SER A 139 6.06 -2.97 2.95
N GLY A 140 7.30 -3.22 2.51
CA GLY A 140 7.90 -4.55 2.48
C GLY A 140 7.65 -5.30 1.16
N GLU A 141 6.92 -4.73 0.20
CA GLU A 141 6.64 -5.32 -1.12
C GLU A 141 7.91 -5.70 -1.91
N VAL A 142 9.05 -5.03 -1.65
CA VAL A 142 10.34 -5.40 -2.27
C VAL A 142 10.75 -6.83 -1.93
N PHE A 143 10.25 -7.39 -0.82
CA PHE A 143 10.48 -8.77 -0.41
C PHE A 143 9.29 -9.70 -0.73
N GLY A 144 8.35 -9.24 -1.56
CA GLY A 144 7.13 -9.96 -1.91
C GLY A 144 6.14 -10.10 -0.74
N ASP A 145 5.24 -11.07 -0.83
CA ASP A 145 4.17 -11.29 0.15
C ASP A 145 4.70 -11.50 1.58
N GLY A 146 5.88 -12.13 1.74
CA GLY A 146 6.51 -12.32 3.05
C GLY A 146 6.94 -11.01 3.72
N GLY A 147 7.33 -10.01 2.92
CA GLY A 147 7.67 -8.68 3.41
C GLY A 147 6.46 -7.91 3.92
N LEU A 148 5.30 -8.06 3.26
CA LEU A 148 4.03 -7.48 3.72
C LEU A 148 3.61 -8.05 5.09
N VAL A 149 3.71 -9.36 5.27
CA VAL A 149 3.42 -10.01 6.56
C VAL A 149 4.36 -9.51 7.66
N ALA A 150 5.66 -9.40 7.36
CA ALA A 150 6.64 -8.86 8.31
C ALA A 150 6.33 -7.40 8.69
N SER A 151 5.94 -6.58 7.72
CA SER A 151 5.53 -5.19 7.94
C SER A 151 4.30 -5.10 8.86
N MET A 152 3.28 -5.93 8.62
CA MET A 152 2.09 -6.00 9.46
C MET A 152 2.43 -6.41 10.91
N VAL A 153 3.26 -7.44 11.09
CA VAL A 153 3.72 -7.88 12.42
C VAL A 153 4.47 -6.74 13.13
N TRP A 154 5.33 -6.01 12.42
CA TRP A 154 6.06 -4.89 12.98
C TRP A 154 5.15 -3.72 13.37
N GLY A 155 4.14 -3.41 12.55
CA GLY A 155 3.11 -2.44 12.87
C GLY A 155 2.36 -2.79 14.16
N VAL A 156 1.92 -4.05 14.30
CA VAL A 156 1.27 -4.54 15.54
C VAL A 156 2.21 -4.47 16.74
N ALA A 157 3.49 -4.83 16.56
CA ALA A 157 4.49 -4.74 17.63
C ALA A 157 4.70 -3.28 18.09
N LEU A 158 4.81 -2.32 17.17
CA LEU A 158 4.93 -0.90 17.48
C LEU A 158 3.70 -0.37 18.21
N LEU A 159 2.50 -0.79 17.81
CA LEU A 159 1.26 -0.44 18.50
C LEU A 159 1.25 -0.99 19.93
N ALA A 160 1.63 -2.26 20.11
CA ALA A 160 1.74 -2.89 21.41
C ALA A 160 2.77 -2.18 22.32
N LEU A 161 3.94 -1.83 21.79
CA LEU A 161 4.97 -1.06 22.50
C LEU A 161 4.46 0.33 22.89
N THR A 162 3.69 0.98 22.03
CA THR A 162 3.12 2.29 22.30
C THR A 162 2.06 2.24 23.41
N VAL A 163 1.14 1.27 23.36
CA VAL A 163 0.10 1.07 24.39
C VAL A 163 0.71 0.67 25.73
N SER A 164 1.66 -0.26 25.73
CA SER A 164 2.36 -0.71 26.94
C SER A 164 3.23 0.41 27.55
N GLY A 165 3.93 1.19 26.72
CA GLY A 165 4.68 2.36 27.15
C GLY A 165 3.77 3.42 27.77
N PHE A 166 2.63 3.72 27.14
CA PHE A 166 1.67 4.68 27.67
C PHE A 166 1.04 4.23 29.00
N THR A 167 0.66 2.96 29.11
CA THR A 167 0.11 2.41 30.36
C THR A 167 1.13 2.40 31.49
N LEU A 168 2.39 2.07 31.21
CA LEU A 168 3.50 2.19 32.17
C LEU A 168 3.72 3.64 32.60
N TYR A 169 3.73 4.58 31.64
CA TYR A 169 3.87 6.00 31.90
C TYR A 169 2.76 6.51 32.83
N TRP A 170 1.51 6.12 32.56
CA TRP A 170 0.36 6.49 33.37
C TRP A 170 0.44 5.93 34.80
N ARG A 171 0.86 4.67 34.95
CA ARG A 171 1.06 4.04 36.26
C ARG A 171 2.16 4.72 37.07
N LEU A 172 3.31 5.02 36.46
CA LEU A 172 4.43 5.70 37.11
C LEU A 172 4.11 7.15 37.47
N ALA A 173 3.39 7.87 36.60
CA ALA A 173 2.89 9.22 36.90
C ALA A 173 1.85 9.21 38.03
N GLY A 174 1.11 8.10 38.18
CA GLY A 174 0.20 7.86 39.30
C GLY A 174 0.89 7.64 40.65
N ALA A 175 2.05 6.99 40.65
CA ALA A 175 2.82 6.69 41.86
C ALA A 175 3.61 7.92 42.38
N ASN A 176 4.12 8.78 41.49
CA ASN A 176 4.92 9.97 41.84
C ASN A 176 4.09 11.23 42.21
N ARG A 177 2.87 11.04 42.71
CA ARG A 177 1.89 12.13 42.90
C ARG A 177 2.07 12.99 44.15
N GLN A 178 2.90 12.61 45.10
CA GLN A 178 3.11 13.38 46.33
C GLN A 178 4.08 14.55 46.08
N GLY A 179 3.57 15.78 46.14
CA GLY A 179 4.38 17.02 46.21
C GLY A 179 4.67 17.77 44.90
N ARG A 180 4.21 17.31 43.72
CA ARG A 180 4.45 17.97 42.42
C ARG A 180 3.15 18.41 41.73
N THR A 181 3.10 19.67 41.29
CA THR A 181 1.94 20.29 40.62
C THR A 181 2.22 20.62 39.14
N GLY A 182 1.16 20.71 38.32
CA GLY A 182 1.26 21.10 36.91
C GLY A 182 2.11 20.17 36.02
N LEU A 183 2.81 20.74 35.03
CA LEU A 183 3.68 20.02 34.10
C LEU A 183 4.86 19.30 34.78
N GLN A 184 5.27 19.74 35.98
CA GLN A 184 6.32 19.07 36.76
C GLN A 184 5.92 17.68 37.22
N ARG A 185 4.62 17.40 37.36
CA ARG A 185 4.10 16.09 37.74
C ARG A 185 4.27 15.03 36.64
N TRP A 186 4.31 15.47 35.39
CA TRP A 186 4.35 14.59 34.23
C TRP A 186 5.76 14.50 33.64
N PHE A 187 6.47 15.63 33.56
CA PHE A 187 7.71 15.71 32.79
C PHE A 187 9.00 15.84 33.62
N PHE A 188 8.91 15.87 34.96
CA PHE A 188 10.05 16.04 35.88
C PHE A 188 10.08 15.02 37.02
#